data_AF-A0A7V3ZWU7-F1
#
_entry.id   AF-A0A7V3ZWU7-F1
#
_cell.length_a   1.000
_cell.length_b   1.000
_cell.length_c   1.000
_cell.angle_alpha   90.00
_cell.angle_beta   90.00
_cell.angle_gamma   90.00
#
_symmetry.space_group_name_H-M   'P 1'
#
loop_
_entity.id
_entity.type
_entity.pdbx_description
1 polymer ?
#
loop_
_entity_poly.entity_id
_entity_poly.type
_entity_poly.pdbx_seq_one_letter_code
_entity_poly.pdbx_strand_id
1 'polypeptide(L)'
;MFLRAVDWQDREAGGTKRWSVKLVAVIRVKSSKKGLLREIIVASFPALFLCLLLDFFAGAFLGKFFEKIMVEYPVILVILPGLMGLRGNIYGSLASRFTTMLHLGEMKPTLKEKNVVSNIFISLLLSLLPVTILWLVGVIKVRDIGIAVFLIVISSTLFASLLLGYSTALATIIPFKRGIDPDAVAAPIVTSIADLVTIPLLVGFMLLYEGDLKTFYLLLAIGIAISLIIGSKSRFGKQERRIFFEVLSIIAVLAFVSSISGSLLESYSEIIYASIVFSVMYPAILDSTGNLGSIIGTKTSTRIHLGEIEKLFNKTTAIEIFLYTILAAVIGILANLIAIGVVKLTLNANVGLVIPFLLLYPLLTFGVMWVAYFLAIGFDRLGLDPDNATVPTITTLADILSTVFTIVVAYLIV
;
A
#
# COMPACT_ATOMS: atom_id res chain seq x y z
N MET A 1 -3.18 16.82 11.75
CA MET A 1 -3.84 18.01 12.35
C MET A 1 -3.10 18.42 13.61
N PHE A 2 -2.34 19.52 13.48
CA PHE A 2 -1.69 20.37 14.49
C PHE A 2 -0.60 19.79 15.41
N LEU A 3 0.65 19.88 14.94
CA LEU A 3 1.74 20.43 15.75
C LEU A 3 2.22 21.71 15.05
N ARG A 4 1.96 22.88 15.66
CA ARG A 4 2.67 24.11 15.30
C ARG A 4 4.13 23.91 15.68
N ALA A 5 5.04 24.20 14.74
CA ALA A 5 6.45 24.39 15.04
C ALA A 5 6.59 25.35 16.23
N VAL A 6 7.16 24.86 17.33
CA VAL A 6 7.55 25.68 18.47
C VAL A 6 9.01 26.03 18.24
N ASP A 7 9.27 27.32 18.06
CA ASP A 7 10.60 27.91 18.00
C ASP A 7 11.47 27.41 19.16
N TRP A 8 12.68 26.97 18.82
CA TRP A 8 13.62 26.30 19.70
C TRP A 8 14.40 27.28 20.61
N GLN A 9 13.82 28.44 20.96
CA GLN A 9 14.59 29.57 21.49
C GLN A 9 14.20 30.14 22.87
N ASP A 10 13.33 29.49 23.65
CA ASP A 10 13.09 29.91 25.04
C ASP A 10 13.41 28.79 26.03
N ARG A 11 14.72 28.58 26.26
CA ARG A 11 15.20 28.07 27.55
C ARG A 11 15.43 29.26 28.45
N GLU A 12 14.44 29.60 29.27
CA GLU A 12 14.58 30.04 30.67
C GLU A 12 13.24 30.54 31.24
N ALA A 13 13.01 30.26 32.52
CA ALA A 13 11.91 30.73 33.38
C ALA A 13 10.52 30.04 33.30
N GLY A 14 10.30 29.05 34.17
CA GLY A 14 9.16 29.11 35.12
C GLY A 14 7.73 28.70 34.69
N GLY A 15 7.53 27.89 33.64
CA GLY A 15 6.18 27.61 33.08
C GLY A 15 5.62 26.18 33.13
N THR A 16 6.21 25.25 33.89
CA THR A 16 6.02 23.79 33.70
C THR A 16 4.66 23.18 34.07
N LYS A 17 3.75 23.89 34.76
CA LYS A 17 2.47 23.30 35.22
C LYS A 17 1.25 23.54 34.32
N ARG A 18 1.26 24.53 33.41
CA ARG A 18 0.05 24.92 32.66
C ARG A 18 -0.05 24.29 31.26
N TRP A 19 1.08 23.92 30.67
CA TRP A 19 1.18 23.33 29.33
C TRP A 19 0.90 21.82 29.31
N SER A 20 1.37 21.11 30.33
CA SER A 20 1.09 19.68 30.55
C SER A 20 -0.41 19.40 30.66
N VAL A 21 -1.17 20.27 31.34
CA VAL A 21 -2.62 20.09 31.51
C VAL A 21 -3.39 20.29 30.20
N LYS A 22 -2.99 21.22 29.32
CA LYS A 22 -3.65 21.42 28.02
C LYS A 22 -3.34 20.31 27.02
N LEU A 23 -2.10 19.82 26.99
CA LEU A 23 -1.73 18.68 26.14
C LEU A 23 -2.46 17.40 26.62
N VAL A 24 -2.45 17.15 27.94
CA VAL A 24 -3.19 16.04 28.56
C VAL A 24 -4.70 16.19 28.39
N ALA A 25 -5.26 17.40 28.36
CA ALA A 25 -6.69 17.62 28.09
C ALA A 25 -7.07 17.35 26.62
N VAL A 26 -6.24 17.76 25.65
CA VAL A 26 -6.45 17.42 24.22
C VAL A 26 -6.32 15.91 23.99
N ILE A 27 -5.41 15.25 24.71
CA ILE A 27 -5.22 13.79 24.69
C ILE A 27 -6.40 13.06 25.40
N ARG A 28 -6.90 13.58 26.54
CA ARG A 28 -8.09 13.02 27.23
C ARG A 28 -9.37 13.12 26.41
N VAL A 29 -9.53 14.17 25.60
CA VAL A 29 -10.69 14.30 24.69
C VAL A 29 -10.62 13.28 23.54
N LYS A 30 -9.41 12.89 23.10
CA LYS A 30 -9.19 11.79 22.12
C LYS A 30 -9.42 10.39 22.70
N SER A 31 -9.41 10.22 24.03
CA SER A 31 -9.64 8.93 24.71
C SER A 31 -11.13 8.60 24.96
N SER A 32 -12.05 9.53 24.68
CA SER A 32 -13.48 9.24 24.79
C SER A 32 -13.95 8.36 23.62
N LYS A 33 -14.78 7.34 23.91
CA LYS A 33 -15.44 6.50 22.87
C LYS A 33 -16.11 7.34 21.77
N LYS A 34 -16.66 8.51 22.12
CA LYS A 34 -17.27 9.45 21.16
C LYS A 34 -16.25 10.10 20.23
N GLY A 35 -15.06 10.43 20.74
CA GLY A 35 -13.97 11.01 19.96
C GLY A 35 -13.43 10.02 18.93
N LEU A 36 -13.23 8.78 19.37
CA LEU A 36 -12.79 7.69 18.49
C LEU A 36 -13.83 7.39 17.39
N LEU A 37 -15.11 7.29 17.75
CA LEU A 37 -16.17 7.06 16.76
C LEU A 37 -16.24 8.18 15.71
N ARG A 38 -16.06 9.44 16.14
CA ARG A 38 -16.01 10.58 15.22
C ARG A 38 -14.83 10.51 14.27
N GLU A 39 -13.65 10.13 14.76
CA GLU A 39 -12.46 9.95 13.91
C GLU A 39 -12.68 8.86 12.86
N ILE A 40 -13.23 7.72 13.27
CA ILE A 40 -13.56 6.61 12.37
C ILE A 40 -14.52 7.07 11.27
N ILE A 41 -15.59 7.78 11.62
CA ILE A 41 -16.63 8.21 10.67
C ILE A 41 -16.13 9.33 9.74
N VAL A 42 -15.37 10.29 10.27
CA VAL A 42 -15.02 11.52 9.53
C VAL A 42 -13.70 11.39 8.76
N ALA A 43 -12.76 10.57 9.25
CA ALA A 43 -11.45 10.41 8.64
C ALA A 43 -11.26 9.03 8.01
N SER A 44 -11.42 7.95 8.80
CA SER A 44 -11.11 6.60 8.30
C SER A 44 -12.10 6.07 7.28
N PHE A 45 -13.41 6.22 7.49
CA PHE A 45 -14.44 5.71 6.57
C PHE A 45 -14.34 6.35 5.18
N PRO A 46 -14.28 7.69 5.01
CA PRO A 46 -14.17 8.29 3.69
C PRO A 46 -12.89 7.89 2.95
N ALA A 47 -11.77 7.77 3.68
CA ALA A 47 -10.49 7.34 3.11
C ALA A 47 -10.57 5.89 2.62
N LEU A 48 -11.03 4.96 3.47
CA LEU A 48 -11.16 3.55 3.11
C LEU A 48 -12.20 3.32 2.01
N PHE A 49 -13.29 4.09 2.01
CA PHE A 49 -14.28 4.02 0.94
C PHE A 49 -13.72 4.53 -0.40
N LEU A 50 -12.89 5.58 -0.37
CA LEU A 50 -12.20 6.04 -1.58
C LEU A 50 -11.23 4.98 -2.10
N CYS A 51 -10.35 4.43 -1.24
CA CYS A 51 -9.46 3.32 -1.60
C CYS A 51 -10.25 2.17 -2.25
N LEU A 52 -11.34 1.75 -1.61
CA LEU A 52 -12.20 0.70 -2.11
C LEU A 52 -12.67 0.96 -3.56
N LEU A 53 -13.12 2.18 -3.88
CA LEU A 53 -13.54 2.53 -5.24
C LEU A 53 -12.40 2.44 -6.26
N LEU A 54 -11.19 2.86 -5.87
CA LEU A 54 -10.00 2.81 -6.73
C LEU A 54 -9.50 1.38 -6.92
N ASP A 55 -9.57 0.56 -5.88
CA ASP A 55 -9.26 -0.87 -5.96
C ASP A 55 -10.22 -1.62 -6.87
N PHE A 56 -11.50 -1.26 -6.87
CA PHE A 56 -12.48 -1.83 -7.81
C PHE A 56 -12.26 -1.36 -9.24
N PHE A 57 -11.69 -0.17 -9.45
CA PHE A 57 -11.23 0.22 -10.78
C PHE A 57 -10.08 -0.67 -11.23
N ALA A 58 -9.08 -0.91 -10.38
CA ALA A 58 -7.99 -1.84 -10.69
C ALA A 58 -8.51 -3.29 -10.89
N GLY A 59 -9.44 -3.70 -10.03
CA GLY A 59 -10.14 -4.98 -10.06
C GLY A 59 -10.98 -5.20 -11.30
N ALA A 60 -11.60 -4.16 -11.86
CA ALA A 60 -12.30 -4.23 -13.13
C ALA A 60 -11.37 -4.65 -14.29
N PHE A 61 -10.16 -4.11 -14.33
CA PHE A 61 -9.14 -4.52 -15.31
C PHE A 61 -8.66 -5.94 -15.02
N LEU A 62 -8.36 -6.27 -13.77
CA LEU A 62 -7.92 -7.61 -13.39
C LEU A 62 -8.96 -8.66 -13.78
N GLY A 63 -10.22 -8.49 -13.35
CA GLY A 63 -11.30 -9.43 -13.63
C GLY A 63 -11.56 -9.63 -15.12
N LYS A 64 -11.56 -8.54 -15.91
CA LYS A 64 -11.78 -8.62 -17.36
C LYS A 64 -10.72 -9.45 -18.09
N PHE A 65 -9.49 -9.43 -17.61
CA PHE A 65 -8.37 -10.17 -18.21
C PHE A 65 -7.90 -11.34 -17.34
N PHE A 66 -8.67 -11.73 -16.32
CA PHE A 66 -8.25 -12.72 -15.34
C PHE A 66 -8.01 -14.08 -15.98
N GLU A 67 -8.95 -14.53 -16.83
CA GLU A 67 -8.82 -15.81 -17.55
C GLU A 67 -7.57 -15.84 -18.42
N LYS A 68 -7.33 -14.78 -19.19
CA LYS A 68 -6.13 -14.64 -20.01
C LYS A 68 -4.87 -14.67 -19.17
N ILE A 69 -4.82 -13.92 -18.07
CA ILE A 69 -3.67 -13.92 -17.17
C ILE A 69 -3.45 -15.31 -16.57
N MET A 70 -4.52 -15.98 -16.15
CA MET A 70 -4.47 -17.32 -15.55
C MET A 70 -3.95 -18.37 -16.54
N VAL A 71 -4.44 -18.36 -17.78
CA VAL A 71 -4.14 -19.40 -18.78
C VAL A 71 -2.86 -19.10 -19.56
N GLU A 72 -2.64 -17.86 -19.98
CA GLU A 72 -1.54 -17.48 -20.88
C GLU A 72 -0.34 -16.87 -20.13
N TYR A 73 -0.55 -16.22 -18.97
CA TYR A 73 0.51 -15.55 -18.21
C TYR A 73 0.50 -15.85 -16.69
N PRO A 74 0.45 -17.12 -16.25
CA PRO A 74 0.29 -17.48 -14.83
C PRO A 74 1.38 -16.89 -13.92
N VAL A 75 2.59 -16.63 -14.45
CA VAL A 75 3.66 -15.93 -13.72
C VAL A 75 3.23 -14.54 -13.24
N ILE A 76 2.34 -13.85 -13.97
CA ILE A 76 1.78 -12.57 -13.53
C ILE A 76 1.01 -12.72 -12.21
N LEU A 77 0.25 -13.81 -12.01
CA LEU A 77 -0.46 -14.05 -10.75
C LEU A 77 0.48 -14.23 -9.57
N VAL A 78 1.67 -14.81 -9.79
CA VAL A 78 2.71 -14.92 -8.76
C VAL A 78 3.29 -13.56 -8.38
N ILE A 79 3.39 -12.64 -9.33
CA ILE A 79 3.97 -11.31 -9.11
C ILE A 79 2.93 -10.34 -8.56
N LEU A 80 1.66 -10.50 -8.91
CA LEU A 80 0.62 -9.48 -8.75
C LEU A 80 0.45 -8.98 -7.30
N PRO A 81 0.32 -9.83 -6.26
CA PRO A 81 0.16 -9.34 -4.88
C PRO A 81 1.38 -8.54 -4.41
N GLY A 82 2.59 -9.06 -4.67
CA GLY A 82 3.82 -8.36 -4.31
C GLY A 82 4.00 -7.06 -5.08
N LEU A 83 3.60 -7.00 -6.35
CA LEU A 83 3.65 -5.78 -7.16
C LEU A 83 2.77 -4.67 -6.57
N MET A 84 1.59 -5.04 -6.06
CA MET A 84 0.66 -4.10 -5.44
C MET A 84 1.19 -3.62 -4.09
N GLY A 85 1.49 -4.54 -3.16
CA GLY A 85 1.90 -4.19 -1.80
C GLY A 85 3.24 -3.46 -1.73
N LEU A 86 4.25 -3.90 -2.50
CA LEU A 86 5.60 -3.31 -2.44
C LEU A 86 5.65 -1.90 -3.02
N ARG A 87 4.77 -1.55 -3.96
CA ARG A 87 4.67 -0.18 -4.49
C ARG A 87 4.20 0.80 -3.43
N GLY A 88 3.17 0.44 -2.65
CA GLY A 88 2.75 1.25 -1.51
C GLY A 88 3.89 1.52 -0.54
N ASN A 89 4.69 0.49 -0.24
CA ASN A 89 5.85 0.61 0.66
C ASN A 89 6.95 1.54 0.08
N ILE A 90 7.28 1.41 -1.21
CA ILE A 90 8.30 2.24 -1.88
C ILE A 90 7.89 3.71 -1.92
N TYR A 91 6.68 4.00 -2.42
CA TYR A 91 6.25 5.38 -2.63
C TYR A 91 5.73 6.04 -1.35
N GLY A 92 5.23 5.27 -0.39
CA GLY A 92 4.96 5.75 0.97
C GLY A 92 6.25 6.19 1.68
N SER A 93 7.31 5.38 1.61
CA SER A 93 8.64 5.76 2.12
C SER A 93 9.20 6.99 1.39
N LEU A 94 9.04 7.06 0.07
CA LEU A 94 9.41 8.24 -0.71
C LEU A 94 8.68 9.51 -0.26
N ALA A 95 7.36 9.42 0.01
CA ALA A 95 6.56 10.53 0.50
C ALA A 95 7.10 11.04 1.84
N SER A 96 7.30 10.14 2.81
CA SER A 96 7.87 10.47 4.12
C SER A 96 9.26 11.12 4.01
N ARG A 97 10.12 10.61 3.12
CA ARG A 97 11.43 11.21 2.82
C ARG A 97 11.30 12.62 2.26
N PHE A 98 10.40 12.85 1.32
CA PHE A 98 10.16 14.20 0.79
C PHE A 98 9.64 15.15 1.87
N THR A 99 8.70 14.71 2.71
CA THR A 99 8.19 15.55 3.80
C THR A 99 9.32 15.93 4.77
N THR A 100 10.15 14.96 5.15
CA THR A 100 11.29 15.17 6.06
C THR A 100 12.29 16.17 5.46
N MET A 101 12.71 15.96 4.21
CA MET A 101 13.67 16.86 3.55
C MET A 101 13.12 18.29 3.39
N LEU A 102 11.82 18.47 3.19
CA LEU A 102 11.20 19.80 3.14
C LEU A 102 11.23 20.51 4.50
N HIS A 103 10.90 19.81 5.58
CA HIS A 103 10.90 20.37 6.93
C HIS A 103 12.31 20.67 7.45
N LEU A 104 13.29 19.85 7.08
CA LEU A 104 14.71 20.08 7.42
C LEU A 104 15.38 21.14 6.53
N GLY A 105 14.68 21.64 5.49
CA GLY A 105 15.25 22.61 4.54
C GLY A 105 16.28 22.02 3.57
N GLU A 106 16.40 20.69 3.51
CA GLU A 106 17.30 19.97 2.61
C GLU A 106 16.78 19.92 1.17
N MET A 107 15.46 20.06 0.98
CA MET A 107 14.81 20.07 -0.33
C MET A 107 14.03 21.38 -0.52
N LYS A 108 14.20 22.03 -1.68
CA LYS A 108 13.35 23.15 -2.09
C LYS A 108 12.01 22.59 -2.60
N PRO A 109 10.87 23.28 -2.35
CA PRO A 109 9.56 22.84 -2.84
C PRO A 109 9.42 23.10 -4.35
N THR A 110 10.17 22.39 -5.19
CA THR A 110 10.09 22.48 -6.66
C THR A 110 10.44 21.15 -7.29
N LEU A 111 9.70 20.77 -8.34
CA LEU A 111 9.96 19.52 -9.07
C LEU A 111 11.32 19.49 -9.78
N LYS A 112 11.91 20.66 -10.02
CA LYS A 112 13.24 20.78 -10.67
C LYS A 112 14.40 20.57 -9.71
N GLU A 113 14.13 20.34 -8.42
CA GLU A 113 15.13 20.16 -7.40
C GLU A 113 15.85 18.80 -7.60
N LYS A 114 17.16 18.76 -7.32
CA LYS A 114 18.00 17.58 -7.63
C LYS A 114 17.69 16.40 -6.70
N ASN A 115 17.40 16.64 -5.42
CA ASN A 115 16.96 15.59 -4.50
C ASN A 115 15.62 15.00 -4.96
N VAL A 116 14.68 15.79 -5.50
CA VAL A 116 13.45 15.23 -6.11
C VAL A 116 13.79 14.23 -7.22
N VAL A 117 14.60 14.65 -8.20
CA VAL A 117 15.00 13.79 -9.33
C VAL A 117 15.76 12.55 -8.84
N SER A 118 16.64 12.71 -7.85
CA SER A 118 17.47 11.62 -7.33
C SER A 118 16.66 10.59 -6.53
N ASN A 119 15.72 11.05 -5.70
CA ASN A 119 14.86 10.17 -4.92
C ASN A 119 13.82 9.43 -5.80
N ILE A 120 13.34 10.07 -6.87
CA ILE A 120 12.51 9.39 -7.88
C ILE A 120 13.33 8.30 -8.59
N PHE A 121 14.57 8.59 -8.97
CA PHE A 121 15.45 7.59 -9.59
C PHE A 121 15.74 6.40 -8.66
N ILE A 122 16.05 6.67 -7.38
CA ILE A 122 16.24 5.65 -6.35
C ILE A 122 15.00 4.77 -6.25
N SER A 123 13.81 5.37 -6.19
CA SER A 123 12.54 4.63 -6.08
C SER A 123 12.26 3.79 -7.33
N LEU A 124 12.59 4.29 -8.52
CA LEU A 124 12.52 3.51 -9.76
C LEU A 124 13.42 2.27 -9.71
N LEU A 125 14.67 2.42 -9.26
CA LEU A 125 15.58 1.27 -9.09
C LEU A 125 15.07 0.28 -8.04
N LEU A 126 14.54 0.80 -6.92
CA LEU A 126 13.96 -0.01 -5.85
C LEU A 126 12.67 -0.74 -6.27
N SER A 127 11.94 -0.25 -7.28
CA SER A 127 10.77 -0.93 -7.84
C SER A 127 11.13 -2.07 -8.78
N LEU A 128 12.28 -2.01 -9.46
CA LEU A 128 12.70 -3.04 -10.42
C LEU A 128 13.19 -4.33 -9.74
N LEU A 129 13.83 -4.22 -8.58
CA LEU A 129 14.39 -5.38 -7.88
C LEU A 129 13.35 -6.36 -7.27
N PRO A 130 12.33 -5.93 -6.50
CA PRO A 130 11.30 -6.85 -6.05
C PRO A 130 10.56 -7.50 -7.22
N VAL A 131 10.37 -6.77 -8.34
CA VAL A 131 9.82 -7.33 -9.58
C VAL A 131 10.70 -8.45 -10.12
N THR A 132 12.02 -8.28 -10.16
CA THR A 132 12.92 -9.34 -10.65
C THR A 132 12.93 -10.54 -9.70
N ILE A 133 12.89 -10.34 -8.38
CA ILE A 133 12.77 -11.42 -7.40
C ILE A 133 11.47 -12.19 -7.59
N LEU A 134 10.33 -11.49 -7.64
CA LEU A 134 9.01 -12.10 -7.82
C LEU A 134 8.90 -12.85 -9.15
N TRP A 135 9.47 -12.29 -10.23
CA TRP A 135 9.55 -12.98 -11.52
C TRP A 135 10.39 -14.25 -11.43
N LEU A 136 11.57 -14.21 -10.80
CA LEU A 136 12.40 -15.42 -10.61
C LEU A 136 11.62 -16.51 -9.85
N VAL A 137 10.93 -16.15 -8.77
CA VAL A 137 10.09 -17.11 -8.03
C VAL A 137 8.98 -17.65 -8.90
N GLY A 138 8.31 -16.79 -9.68
CA GLY A 138 7.24 -17.19 -10.59
C GLY A 138 7.70 -18.14 -11.69
N VAL A 139 8.84 -17.86 -12.33
CA VAL A 139 9.44 -18.73 -13.35
C VAL A 139 9.80 -20.10 -12.79
N ILE A 140 10.40 -20.14 -11.59
CA ILE A 140 10.75 -21.40 -10.93
C ILE A 140 9.49 -22.21 -10.61
N LYS A 141 8.44 -21.54 -10.13
CA LYS A 141 7.19 -22.17 -9.72
C LYS A 141 6.38 -22.71 -10.89
N VAL A 142 6.15 -21.86 -11.89
CA VAL A 142 5.33 -22.16 -13.08
C VAL A 142 6.09 -23.05 -14.07
N ARG A 143 7.43 -23.10 -13.97
CA ARG A 143 8.33 -23.82 -14.88
C ARG A 143 8.28 -23.31 -16.33
N ASP A 144 8.05 -22.02 -16.49
CA ASP A 144 8.13 -21.28 -17.74
C ASP A 144 9.11 -20.12 -17.57
N ILE A 145 10.07 -19.97 -18.49
CA ILE A 145 11.06 -18.88 -18.50
C ILE A 145 10.36 -17.52 -18.49
N GLY A 146 9.16 -17.41 -19.09
CA GLY A 146 8.30 -16.24 -18.93
C GLY A 146 8.99 -14.93 -19.31
N ILE A 147 9.84 -14.93 -20.35
CA ILE A 147 10.58 -13.72 -20.79
C ILE A 147 9.59 -12.63 -21.20
N ALA A 148 8.48 -13.00 -21.86
CA ALA A 148 7.39 -12.08 -22.17
C ALA A 148 6.86 -11.40 -20.89
N VAL A 149 6.58 -12.17 -19.85
CA VAL A 149 6.12 -11.65 -18.55
C VAL A 149 7.17 -10.72 -17.94
N PHE A 150 8.45 -11.07 -18.00
CA PHE A 150 9.52 -10.19 -17.53
C PHE A 150 9.50 -8.82 -18.23
N LEU A 151 9.42 -8.83 -19.57
CA LEU A 151 9.38 -7.61 -20.37
C LEU A 151 8.12 -6.78 -20.06
N ILE A 152 6.95 -7.42 -19.95
CA ILE A 152 5.67 -6.78 -19.62
C ILE A 152 5.75 -6.12 -18.24
N VAL A 153 6.24 -6.83 -17.23
CA VAL A 153 6.30 -6.33 -15.85
C VAL A 153 7.36 -5.24 -15.71
N ILE A 154 8.53 -5.35 -16.37
CA ILE A 154 9.51 -4.27 -16.40
C ILE A 154 8.95 -3.03 -17.07
N SER A 155 8.34 -3.19 -18.26
CA SER A 155 7.79 -2.05 -19.00
C SER A 155 6.73 -1.32 -18.18
N SER A 156 5.76 -2.05 -17.63
CA SER A 156 4.73 -1.46 -16.76
C SER A 156 5.32 -0.84 -15.49
N THR A 157 6.37 -1.43 -14.91
CA THR A 157 7.02 -0.89 -13.71
C THR A 157 7.81 0.37 -13.98
N LEU A 158 8.48 0.51 -15.14
CA LEU A 158 9.15 1.76 -15.51
C LEU A 158 8.15 2.92 -15.59
N PHE A 159 7.05 2.74 -16.31
CA PHE A 159 6.03 3.79 -16.46
C PHE A 159 5.29 4.07 -15.15
N ALA A 160 4.89 3.03 -14.41
CA ALA A 160 4.27 3.20 -13.10
C ALA A 160 5.19 3.94 -12.14
N SER A 161 6.49 3.62 -12.15
CA SER A 161 7.44 4.23 -11.24
C SER A 161 7.65 5.72 -11.50
N LEU A 162 7.63 6.11 -12.78
CA LEU A 162 7.70 7.52 -13.17
C LEU A 162 6.44 8.27 -12.74
N LEU A 163 5.26 7.72 -13.04
CA LEU A 163 3.99 8.33 -12.64
C LEU A 163 3.89 8.48 -11.13
N LEU A 164 4.19 7.42 -10.37
CA LEU A 164 4.12 7.43 -8.91
C LEU A 164 5.20 8.31 -8.28
N GLY A 165 6.43 8.32 -8.81
CA GLY A 165 7.49 9.17 -8.30
C GLY A 165 7.15 10.66 -8.39
N TYR A 166 6.68 11.12 -9.56
CA TYR A 166 6.27 12.52 -9.72
C TYR A 166 4.97 12.85 -9.00
N SER A 167 4.03 11.90 -8.94
CA SER A 167 2.79 12.08 -8.17
C SER A 167 3.08 12.23 -6.68
N THR A 168 4.02 11.44 -6.14
CA THR A 168 4.50 11.55 -4.76
C THR A 168 5.15 12.90 -4.49
N ALA A 169 6.01 13.35 -5.40
CA ALA A 169 6.62 14.67 -5.29
C ALA A 169 5.57 15.80 -5.29
N LEU A 170 4.57 15.72 -6.17
CA LEU A 170 3.46 16.69 -6.24
C LEU A 170 2.58 16.66 -5.00
N ALA A 171 2.19 15.46 -4.57
CA ALA A 171 1.38 15.21 -3.38
C ALA A 171 2.07 15.69 -2.09
N THR A 172 3.39 15.85 -2.11
CA THR A 172 4.17 16.37 -0.98
C THR A 172 4.45 17.88 -1.10
N ILE A 173 4.90 18.35 -2.27
CA ILE A 173 5.30 19.74 -2.50
C ILE A 173 4.10 20.70 -2.50
N ILE A 174 2.96 20.31 -3.09
CA ILE A 174 1.79 21.20 -3.19
C ILE A 174 1.21 21.52 -1.81
N PRO A 175 0.93 20.55 -0.92
CA PRO A 175 0.48 20.84 0.44
C PRO A 175 1.49 21.70 1.20
N PHE A 176 2.78 21.37 1.12
CA PHE A 176 3.85 22.12 1.80
C PHE A 176 3.84 23.61 1.42
N LYS A 177 3.74 23.92 0.12
CA LYS A 177 3.63 25.32 -0.35
C LYS A 177 2.40 26.05 0.16
N ARG A 178 1.32 25.32 0.45
CA ARG A 178 0.07 25.88 0.98
C ARG A 178 0.04 25.93 2.51
N GLY A 179 1.16 25.60 3.18
CA GLY A 179 1.23 25.51 4.63
C GLY A 179 0.39 24.36 5.21
N ILE A 180 0.02 23.39 4.37
CA ILE A 180 -0.64 22.16 4.78
C ILE A 180 0.44 21.11 5.01
N ASP A 181 0.35 20.43 6.15
CA ASP A 181 1.23 19.31 6.48
C ASP A 181 1.14 18.20 5.41
N PRO A 182 2.22 17.94 4.66
CA PRO A 182 2.21 16.93 3.61
C PRO A 182 1.94 15.51 4.12
N ASP A 183 2.32 15.19 5.36
CA ASP A 183 2.12 13.84 5.91
C ASP A 183 0.63 13.49 6.05
N ALA A 184 -0.23 14.52 6.15
CA ALA A 184 -1.67 14.33 6.23
C ALA A 184 -2.34 14.00 4.88
N VAL A 185 -1.64 14.19 3.75
CA VAL A 185 -2.25 14.16 2.41
C VAL A 185 -1.47 13.29 1.43
N ALA A 186 -0.14 13.28 1.53
CA ALA A 186 0.75 12.63 0.57
C ALA A 186 0.52 11.12 0.55
N ALA A 187 0.53 10.45 1.71
CA ALA A 187 0.36 9.00 1.78
C ALA A 187 -0.98 8.53 1.16
N PRO A 188 -2.16 9.08 1.54
CA PRO A 188 -3.42 8.69 0.91
C PRO A 188 -3.47 8.92 -0.60
N ILE A 189 -2.93 10.04 -1.09
CA ILE A 189 -2.90 10.34 -2.54
C ILE A 189 -1.99 9.36 -3.28
N VAL A 190 -0.83 9.06 -2.71
CA VAL A 190 0.16 8.17 -3.33
C VAL A 190 -0.38 6.76 -3.45
N THR A 191 -0.98 6.23 -2.37
CA THR A 191 -1.63 4.91 -2.39
C THR A 191 -2.76 4.90 -3.43
N SER A 192 -3.65 5.89 -3.40
CA SER A 192 -4.74 6.02 -4.37
C SER A 192 -4.28 5.98 -5.84
N ILE A 193 -3.20 6.68 -6.17
CA ILE A 193 -2.64 6.69 -7.53
C ILE A 193 -1.96 5.35 -7.83
N ALA A 194 -1.31 4.71 -6.85
CA ALA A 194 -0.71 3.39 -7.02
C ALA A 194 -1.76 2.34 -7.40
N ASP A 195 -2.92 2.35 -6.74
CA ASP A 195 -4.02 1.41 -7.00
C ASP A 195 -4.58 1.62 -8.41
N LEU A 196 -4.81 2.88 -8.79
CA LEU A 196 -5.30 3.25 -10.12
C LEU A 196 -4.35 2.89 -11.28
N VAL A 197 -3.05 2.93 -11.04
CA VAL A 197 -2.03 2.83 -12.11
C VAL A 197 -1.51 1.41 -12.26
N THR A 198 -1.45 0.64 -11.17
CA THR A 198 -0.65 -0.60 -11.15
C THR A 198 -1.19 -1.69 -12.06
N ILE A 199 -2.44 -2.12 -11.85
CA ILE A 199 -3.05 -3.19 -12.65
C ILE A 199 -3.33 -2.71 -14.09
N PRO A 200 -3.89 -1.51 -14.32
CA PRO A 200 -4.19 -1.08 -15.68
C PRO A 200 -2.94 -0.94 -16.56
N LEU A 201 -1.80 -0.47 -16.03
CA LEU A 201 -0.56 -0.46 -16.81
C LEU A 201 -0.02 -1.87 -17.08
N LEU A 202 -0.08 -2.76 -16.10
CA LEU A 202 0.36 -4.15 -16.28
C LEU A 202 -0.43 -4.83 -17.41
N VAL A 203 -1.76 -4.75 -17.34
CA VAL A 203 -2.67 -5.26 -18.38
C VAL A 203 -2.45 -4.53 -19.70
N GLY A 204 -2.28 -3.21 -19.69
CA GLY A 204 -2.03 -2.43 -20.90
C GLY A 204 -0.76 -2.87 -21.65
N PHE A 205 0.34 -3.10 -20.92
CA PHE A 205 1.58 -3.61 -21.51
C PHE A 205 1.45 -5.07 -21.97
N MET A 206 0.67 -5.90 -21.28
CA MET A 206 0.35 -7.26 -21.73
C MET A 206 -0.38 -7.22 -23.08
N LEU A 207 -1.42 -6.39 -23.21
CA LEU A 207 -2.19 -6.25 -24.45
C LEU A 207 -1.35 -5.65 -25.60
N LEU A 208 -0.46 -4.71 -25.30
CA LEU A 208 0.47 -4.16 -26.29
C LEU A 208 1.47 -5.22 -26.77
N TYR A 209 1.96 -6.07 -25.87
CA TYR A 209 2.87 -7.15 -26.24
C TYR A 209 2.21 -8.13 -27.23
N GLU A 210 0.92 -8.40 -27.07
CA GLU A 210 0.18 -9.29 -27.99
C GLU A 210 -0.25 -8.60 -29.30
N GLY A 211 -0.78 -7.38 -29.20
CA GLY A 211 -1.45 -6.72 -30.33
C GLY A 211 -0.52 -5.86 -31.19
N ASP A 212 0.50 -5.25 -30.60
CA ASP A 212 1.42 -4.34 -31.31
C ASP A 212 2.82 -4.35 -30.68
N LEU A 213 3.58 -5.40 -31.01
CA LEU A 213 4.97 -5.57 -30.57
C LEU A 213 5.86 -4.36 -30.89
N LYS A 214 5.62 -3.66 -32.00
CA LYS A 214 6.45 -2.49 -32.37
C LYS A 214 6.23 -1.36 -31.37
N THR A 215 4.97 -1.05 -31.06
CA THR A 215 4.64 -0.04 -30.04
C THR A 215 5.10 -0.47 -28.65
N PHE A 216 4.99 -1.75 -28.30
CA PHE A 216 5.52 -2.28 -27.05
C PHE A 216 7.02 -2.01 -26.89
N TYR A 217 7.85 -2.44 -27.86
CA TYR A 217 9.31 -2.24 -27.78
C TYR A 217 9.72 -0.77 -27.87
N LEU A 218 8.97 0.05 -28.63
CA LEU A 218 9.18 1.50 -28.67
C LEU A 218 8.94 2.12 -27.28
N LEU A 219 7.83 1.79 -26.62
CA LEU A 219 7.53 2.29 -25.29
C LEU A 219 8.53 1.80 -24.24
N LEU A 220 8.96 0.54 -24.32
CA LEU A 220 10.04 0.02 -23.47
C LEU A 220 11.33 0.81 -23.67
N ALA A 221 11.74 1.05 -24.92
CA ALA A 221 12.93 1.85 -25.22
C ALA A 221 12.80 3.30 -24.70
N ILE A 222 11.63 3.92 -24.83
CA ILE A 222 11.33 5.24 -24.27
C ILE A 222 11.42 5.23 -22.74
N GLY A 223 10.83 4.23 -22.08
CA GLY A 223 10.87 4.08 -20.63
C GLY A 223 12.30 3.95 -20.11
N ILE A 224 13.13 3.14 -20.79
CA ILE A 224 14.56 3.00 -20.49
C ILE A 224 15.28 4.33 -20.73
N ALA A 225 15.07 4.99 -21.87
CA ALA A 225 15.71 6.26 -22.19
C ALA A 225 15.38 7.36 -21.16
N ILE A 226 14.11 7.49 -20.76
CA ILE A 226 13.69 8.42 -19.70
C ILE A 226 14.38 8.08 -18.38
N SER A 227 14.43 6.80 -18.02
CA SER A 227 15.08 6.34 -16.79
C SER A 227 16.58 6.66 -16.78
N LEU A 228 17.27 6.50 -17.91
CA LEU A 228 18.68 6.87 -18.07
C LEU A 228 18.88 8.39 -18.02
N ILE A 229 17.98 9.17 -18.63
CA ILE A 229 18.03 10.65 -18.56
C ILE A 229 17.86 11.12 -17.12
N ILE A 230 16.91 10.56 -16.37
CA ILE A 230 16.70 10.87 -14.96
C ILE A 230 17.92 10.43 -14.14
N GLY A 231 18.44 9.23 -14.39
CA GLY A 231 19.65 8.70 -13.75
C GLY A 231 20.87 9.60 -13.96
N SER A 232 21.10 10.09 -15.18
CA SER A 232 22.22 10.99 -15.49
C SER A 232 22.13 12.35 -14.78
N LYS A 233 20.91 12.78 -14.43
CA LYS A 233 20.65 14.02 -13.68
C LYS A 233 20.61 13.80 -12.17
N SER A 234 20.53 12.55 -11.72
CA SER A 234 20.49 12.18 -10.31
C SER A 234 21.86 12.33 -9.64
N ARG A 235 21.86 12.66 -8.35
CA ARG A 235 23.02 12.52 -7.48
C ARG A 235 22.92 11.17 -6.80
N PHE A 236 23.89 10.30 -7.02
CA PHE A 236 23.96 8.99 -6.37
C PHE A 236 25.20 8.91 -5.47
N GLY A 237 25.20 9.75 -4.44
CA GLY A 237 26.29 9.89 -3.48
C GLY A 237 26.25 8.84 -2.36
N LYS A 238 27.01 9.08 -1.28
CA LYS A 238 27.08 8.16 -0.13
C LYS A 238 25.74 8.05 0.60
N GLN A 239 25.02 9.17 0.77
CA GLN A 239 23.74 9.20 1.46
C GLN A 239 22.67 8.44 0.67
N GLU A 240 22.58 8.67 -0.65
CA GLU A 240 21.63 7.98 -1.51
C GLU A 240 21.89 6.48 -1.60
N ARG A 241 23.16 6.07 -1.66
CA ARG A 241 23.54 4.65 -1.59
C ARG A 241 23.11 4.01 -0.29
N ARG A 242 23.35 4.67 0.85
CA ARG A 242 22.95 4.18 2.15
C ARG A 242 21.44 3.94 2.20
N ILE A 243 20.66 4.95 1.80
CA ILE A 243 19.20 4.84 1.79
C ILE A 243 18.74 3.74 0.82
N PHE A 244 19.36 3.66 -0.37
CA PHE A 244 19.06 2.59 -1.32
C PHE A 244 19.26 1.22 -0.68
N PHE A 245 20.41 0.93 -0.06
CA PHE A 245 20.67 -0.38 0.55
C PHE A 245 19.81 -0.67 1.79
N GLU A 246 19.50 0.34 2.61
CA GLU A 246 18.59 0.19 3.75
C GLU A 246 17.19 -0.22 3.29
N VAL A 247 16.61 0.52 2.35
CA VAL A 247 15.27 0.24 1.82
C VAL A 247 15.26 -1.04 0.97
N LEU A 248 16.32 -1.29 0.20
CA LEU A 248 16.47 -2.49 -0.63
C LEU A 248 16.41 -3.76 0.20
N SER A 249 17.09 -3.78 1.34
CA SER A 249 17.16 -4.96 2.20
C SER A 249 15.77 -5.34 2.73
N ILE A 250 14.99 -4.35 3.15
CA ILE A 250 13.60 -4.53 3.61
C ILE A 250 12.73 -5.03 2.46
N ILE A 251 12.76 -4.34 1.32
CA ILE A 251 11.93 -4.68 0.16
C ILE A 251 12.26 -6.07 -0.40
N ALA A 252 13.53 -6.47 -0.43
CA ALA A 252 13.91 -7.78 -0.91
C ALA A 252 13.31 -8.89 -0.04
N VAL A 253 13.37 -8.74 1.30
CA VAL A 253 12.73 -9.69 2.23
C VAL A 253 11.21 -9.71 2.02
N LEU A 254 10.58 -8.54 1.94
CA LEU A 254 9.14 -8.46 1.71
C LEU A 254 8.74 -9.07 0.35
N ALA A 255 9.55 -8.93 -0.70
CA ALA A 255 9.30 -9.56 -1.99
C ALA A 255 9.27 -11.09 -1.90
N PHE A 256 10.20 -11.69 -1.17
CA PHE A 256 10.16 -13.14 -0.92
C PHE A 256 8.91 -13.54 -0.14
N VAL A 257 8.52 -12.77 0.89
CA VAL A 257 7.31 -13.08 1.67
C VAL A 257 6.05 -12.89 0.81
N SER A 258 5.91 -11.81 0.06
CA SER A 258 4.79 -11.56 -0.86
C SER A 258 4.68 -12.60 -1.98
N SER A 259 5.77 -13.29 -2.32
CA SER A 259 5.72 -14.40 -3.28
C SER A 259 4.86 -15.57 -2.78
N ILE A 260 4.63 -15.69 -1.47
CA ILE A 260 3.71 -16.69 -0.89
C ILE A 260 2.27 -16.37 -1.31
N SER A 261 1.80 -15.13 -1.12
CA SER A 261 0.47 -14.71 -1.56
C SER A 261 0.30 -14.87 -3.07
N GLY A 262 1.29 -14.47 -3.87
CA GLY A 262 1.24 -14.66 -5.32
C GLY A 262 1.23 -16.12 -5.72
N SER A 263 2.01 -16.95 -5.03
CA SER A 263 2.01 -18.40 -5.25
C SER A 263 0.65 -19.00 -4.94
N LEU A 264 0.00 -18.61 -3.84
CA LEU A 264 -1.33 -19.08 -3.52
C LEU A 264 -2.36 -18.60 -4.55
N LEU A 265 -2.28 -17.33 -4.98
CA LEU A 265 -3.16 -16.78 -6.01
C LEU A 265 -3.07 -17.58 -7.31
N GLU A 266 -1.85 -17.88 -7.77
CA GLU A 266 -1.64 -18.65 -8.99
C GLU A 266 -2.16 -20.08 -8.85
N SER A 267 -1.88 -20.77 -7.74
CA SER A 267 -2.26 -22.19 -7.57
C SER A 267 -3.76 -22.41 -7.42
N TYR A 268 -4.50 -21.41 -6.94
CA TYR A 268 -5.95 -21.50 -6.75
C TYR A 268 -6.70 -20.54 -7.68
N SER A 269 -6.04 -20.10 -8.75
CA SER A 269 -6.56 -19.14 -9.72
C SER A 269 -7.84 -19.63 -10.40
N GLU A 270 -7.94 -20.93 -10.71
CA GLU A 270 -9.14 -21.53 -11.32
C GLU A 270 -10.39 -21.37 -10.42
N ILE A 271 -10.22 -21.52 -9.11
CA ILE A 271 -11.32 -21.44 -8.14
C ILE A 271 -11.73 -19.98 -7.93
N ILE A 272 -10.74 -19.09 -7.86
CA ILE A 272 -10.97 -17.64 -7.81
C ILE A 272 -11.69 -17.18 -9.09
N TYR A 273 -11.30 -17.69 -10.26
CA TYR A 273 -11.94 -17.39 -11.53
C TYR A 273 -13.37 -17.92 -11.60
N ALA A 274 -13.59 -19.17 -11.17
CA ALA A 274 -14.91 -19.81 -11.16
C ALA A 274 -15.94 -19.05 -10.31
N SER A 275 -15.49 -18.38 -9.25
CA SER A 275 -16.35 -17.52 -8.43
C SER A 275 -16.82 -16.23 -9.11
N ILE A 276 -16.17 -15.81 -10.22
CA ILE A 276 -16.31 -14.56 -10.99
C ILE A 276 -16.09 -13.28 -10.15
N VAL A 277 -16.80 -13.12 -9.03
CA VAL A 277 -16.75 -11.97 -8.13
C VAL A 277 -15.33 -11.73 -7.61
N PHE A 278 -14.62 -12.79 -7.19
CA PHE A 278 -13.28 -12.62 -6.61
C PHE A 278 -12.22 -12.28 -7.64
N SER A 279 -12.41 -12.55 -8.94
CA SER A 279 -11.50 -12.06 -9.98
C SER A 279 -11.43 -10.52 -10.05
N VAL A 280 -12.54 -9.86 -9.70
CA VAL A 280 -12.66 -8.40 -9.62
C VAL A 280 -12.36 -7.88 -8.23
N MET A 281 -12.83 -8.58 -7.18
CA MET A 281 -12.77 -8.09 -5.80
C MET A 281 -11.39 -8.30 -5.16
N TYR A 282 -10.53 -9.14 -5.74
CA TYR A 282 -9.23 -9.50 -5.16
C TYR A 282 -8.38 -8.29 -4.72
N PRO A 283 -8.17 -7.25 -5.55
CA PRO A 283 -7.36 -6.10 -5.12
C PRO A 283 -7.93 -5.38 -3.90
N ALA A 284 -9.25 -5.18 -3.89
CA ALA A 284 -9.97 -4.51 -2.82
C ALA A 284 -9.87 -5.28 -1.49
N ILE A 285 -9.85 -6.61 -1.50
CA ILE A 285 -9.73 -7.42 -0.27
C ILE A 285 -8.34 -7.25 0.34
N LEU A 286 -7.30 -7.33 -0.50
CA LEU A 286 -5.91 -7.18 -0.07
C LEU A 286 -5.68 -5.80 0.54
N ASP A 287 -6.00 -4.74 -0.22
CA ASP A 287 -5.74 -3.37 0.19
C ASP A 287 -6.55 -2.97 1.44
N SER A 288 -7.87 -3.21 1.45
CA SER A 288 -8.70 -2.84 2.60
C SER A 288 -8.29 -3.54 3.90
N THR A 289 -7.87 -4.81 3.82
CA THR A 289 -7.38 -5.57 4.99
C THR A 289 -6.04 -5.04 5.46
N GLY A 290 -5.11 -4.78 4.53
CA GLY A 290 -3.80 -4.17 4.82
C GLY A 290 -3.92 -2.77 5.41
N ASN A 291 -4.85 -1.96 4.91
CA ASN A 291 -5.10 -0.60 5.39
C ASN A 291 -5.67 -0.57 6.81
N LEU A 292 -6.60 -1.46 7.14
CA LEU A 292 -7.10 -1.61 8.52
C LEU A 292 -5.99 -2.07 9.48
N GLY A 293 -5.15 -3.03 9.06
CA GLY A 293 -3.96 -3.44 9.80
C GLY A 293 -2.99 -2.27 10.03
N SER A 294 -2.71 -1.49 8.98
CA SER A 294 -1.80 -0.35 9.02
C SER A 294 -2.30 0.76 9.95
N ILE A 295 -3.60 1.06 9.95
CA ILE A 295 -4.21 2.03 10.88
C ILE A 295 -3.92 1.64 12.33
N ILE A 296 -4.13 0.38 12.70
CA ILE A 296 -3.85 -0.08 14.07
C ILE A 296 -2.35 -0.13 14.34
N GLY A 297 -1.54 -0.55 13.37
CA GLY A 297 -0.08 -0.58 13.49
C GLY A 297 0.51 0.80 13.78
N THR A 298 0.22 1.80 12.94
CA THR A 298 0.70 3.19 13.11
C THR A 298 0.19 3.81 14.41
N LYS A 299 -1.09 3.62 14.75
CA LYS A 299 -1.63 4.13 16.02
C LYS A 299 -0.98 3.49 17.24
N THR A 300 -0.69 2.20 17.16
CA THR A 300 0.01 1.48 18.23
C THR A 300 1.44 1.99 18.37
N SER A 301 2.16 2.13 17.27
CA SER A 301 3.51 2.72 17.25
C SER A 301 3.54 4.11 17.90
N THR A 302 2.61 4.99 17.51
CA THR A 302 2.49 6.33 18.13
C THR A 302 2.27 6.25 19.65
N ARG A 303 1.43 5.32 20.12
CA ARG A 303 1.17 5.14 21.57
C ARG A 303 2.38 4.59 22.32
N ILE A 304 3.18 3.73 21.68
CA ILE A 304 4.44 3.23 22.25
C ILE A 304 5.40 4.41 22.49
N HIS A 305 5.60 5.26 21.48
CA HIS A 305 6.49 6.43 21.60
C HIS A 305 6.01 7.45 22.64
N LEU A 306 4.70 7.56 22.87
CA LEU A 306 4.12 8.40 23.91
C LEU A 306 4.17 7.76 25.32
N GLY A 307 4.64 6.52 25.45
CA GLY A 307 4.66 5.79 26.71
C GLY A 307 3.27 5.37 27.22
N GLU A 308 2.25 5.34 26.35
CA GLU A 308 0.87 5.02 26.72
C GLU A 308 0.60 3.50 26.81
N ILE A 309 1.54 2.67 26.32
CA ILE A 309 1.45 1.21 26.36
C ILE A 309 2.42 0.67 27.42
N GLU A 310 1.94 0.59 28.65
CA GLU A 310 2.70 -0.01 29.76
C GLU A 310 2.50 -1.53 29.86
N LYS A 311 1.44 -2.06 29.24
CA LYS A 311 1.04 -3.49 29.31
C LYS A 311 0.88 -4.09 27.92
N LEU A 312 1.09 -5.40 27.82
CA LEU A 312 0.85 -6.19 26.59
C LEU A 312 -0.56 -6.01 26.04
N PHE A 313 -1.57 -5.82 26.88
CA PHE A 313 -2.95 -5.58 26.46
C PHE A 313 -3.43 -4.19 26.91
N ASN A 314 -3.77 -3.36 25.93
CA ASN A 314 -4.35 -2.03 26.14
C ASN A 314 -5.87 -2.05 25.84
N LYS A 315 -6.68 -1.71 26.85
CA LYS A 315 -8.16 -1.68 26.73
C LYS A 315 -8.65 -0.69 25.69
N THR A 316 -7.98 0.44 25.54
CA THR A 316 -8.32 1.46 24.53
C THR A 316 -8.12 0.91 23.13
N THR A 317 -6.99 0.23 22.89
CA THR A 317 -6.72 -0.43 21.59
C THR A 317 -7.72 -1.54 21.32
N ALA A 318 -8.10 -2.35 22.32
CA ALA A 318 -9.12 -3.40 22.14
C ALA A 318 -10.49 -2.83 21.71
N ILE A 319 -10.92 -1.71 22.32
CA ILE A 319 -12.16 -1.01 21.92
C ILE A 319 -12.03 -0.46 20.50
N GLU A 320 -10.85 0.06 20.14
CA GLU A 320 -10.60 0.59 18.80
C GLU A 320 -10.63 -0.50 17.74
N ILE A 321 -9.95 -1.62 17.95
CA ILE A 321 -10.01 -2.79 17.07
C ILE A 321 -11.46 -3.23 16.89
N PHE A 322 -12.24 -3.31 17.97
CA PHE A 322 -13.66 -3.66 17.87
C PHE A 322 -14.47 -2.68 17.01
N LEU A 323 -14.26 -1.36 17.16
CA LEU A 323 -14.95 -0.36 16.34
C LEU A 323 -14.51 -0.42 14.87
N TYR A 324 -13.22 -0.66 14.60
CA TYR A 324 -12.73 -0.86 13.24
C TYR A 324 -13.21 -2.18 12.63
N THR A 325 -13.50 -3.21 13.42
CA THR A 325 -14.15 -4.44 12.94
C THR A 325 -15.59 -4.18 12.50
N ILE A 326 -16.33 -3.31 13.21
CA ILE A 326 -17.65 -2.86 12.75
C ILE A 326 -17.52 -2.09 11.44
N LEU A 327 -16.52 -1.20 11.34
CA LEU A 327 -16.23 -0.50 10.08
C LEU A 327 -15.91 -1.49 8.95
N ALA A 328 -15.12 -2.52 9.23
CA ALA A 328 -14.78 -3.57 8.27
C ALA A 328 -16.04 -4.31 7.77
N ALA A 329 -17.03 -4.56 8.62
CA ALA A 329 -18.31 -5.11 8.19
C ALA A 329 -19.05 -4.18 7.22
N VAL A 330 -19.05 -2.87 7.48
CA VAL A 330 -19.62 -1.87 6.56
C VAL A 330 -18.87 -1.86 5.22
N ILE A 331 -17.54 -1.82 5.26
CA ILE A 331 -16.69 -1.89 4.06
C ILE A 331 -16.93 -3.18 3.29
N GLY A 332 -17.08 -4.33 3.96
CA GLY A 332 -17.36 -5.62 3.33
C GLY A 332 -18.72 -5.68 2.63
N ILE A 333 -19.75 -5.03 3.20
CA ILE A 333 -21.06 -4.86 2.55
C ILE A 333 -20.92 -3.99 1.30
N LEU A 334 -20.25 -2.85 1.42
CA LEU A 334 -20.02 -1.95 0.29
C LEU A 334 -19.20 -2.64 -0.81
N ALA A 335 -18.20 -3.43 -0.45
CA ALA A 335 -17.39 -4.19 -1.39
C ALA A 335 -18.25 -5.18 -2.20
N ASN A 336 -19.16 -5.91 -1.56
CA ASN A 336 -20.09 -6.80 -2.26
C ASN A 336 -20.99 -6.03 -3.25
N LEU A 337 -21.58 -4.91 -2.80
CA LEU A 337 -22.47 -4.11 -3.64
C LEU A 337 -21.74 -3.53 -4.85
N ILE A 338 -20.53 -3.00 -4.65
CA ILE A 338 -19.69 -2.49 -5.74
C ILE A 338 -19.28 -3.63 -6.66
N ALA A 339 -18.87 -4.78 -6.12
CA ALA A 339 -18.48 -5.95 -6.92
C ALA A 339 -19.61 -6.42 -7.84
N ILE A 340 -20.85 -6.49 -7.35
CA ILE A 340 -22.02 -6.82 -8.18
C ILE A 340 -22.15 -5.85 -9.36
N GLY A 341 -22.03 -4.54 -9.09
CA GLY A 341 -22.09 -3.51 -10.13
C GLY A 341 -20.95 -3.63 -11.14
N VAL A 342 -19.72 -3.77 -10.66
CA VAL A 342 -18.52 -3.84 -11.51
C VAL A 342 -18.53 -5.11 -12.35
N VAL A 343 -18.84 -6.28 -11.78
CA VAL A 343 -18.94 -7.54 -12.53
C VAL A 343 -20.00 -7.45 -13.62
N LYS A 344 -21.17 -6.87 -13.32
CA LYS A 344 -22.22 -6.66 -14.31
C LYS A 344 -21.76 -5.73 -15.44
N LEU A 345 -21.07 -4.64 -15.12
CA LEU A 345 -20.60 -3.65 -16.10
C LEU A 345 -19.42 -4.15 -16.95
N THR A 346 -18.53 -4.94 -16.37
CA THR A 346 -17.23 -5.28 -16.98
C THR A 346 -17.21 -6.67 -17.60
N LEU A 347 -17.87 -7.64 -16.97
CA LEU A 347 -17.91 -9.05 -17.38
C LEU A 347 -19.26 -9.46 -17.97
N ASN A 348 -20.26 -8.57 -17.95
CA ASN A 348 -21.64 -8.85 -18.39
C ASN A 348 -22.25 -10.11 -17.71
N ALA A 349 -21.82 -10.38 -16.48
CA ALA A 349 -22.27 -11.50 -15.66
C ALA A 349 -23.14 -11.00 -14.50
N ASN A 350 -24.09 -11.83 -14.07
CA ASN A 350 -24.92 -11.55 -12.90
C ASN A 350 -24.42 -12.36 -11.71
N VAL A 351 -24.08 -11.66 -10.64
CA VAL A 351 -23.59 -12.24 -9.39
C VAL A 351 -24.45 -11.74 -8.22
N GLY A 352 -24.64 -12.60 -7.23
CA GLY A 352 -25.38 -12.27 -6.01
C GLY A 352 -24.46 -11.77 -4.90
N LEU A 353 -25.05 -11.54 -3.73
CA LEU A 353 -24.29 -11.28 -2.50
C LEU A 353 -23.51 -12.54 -2.09
N VAL A 354 -22.24 -12.37 -1.74
CA VAL A 354 -21.40 -13.45 -1.23
C VAL A 354 -21.54 -13.50 0.29
N ILE A 355 -22.56 -14.23 0.78
CA ILE A 355 -22.88 -14.30 2.21
C ILE A 355 -21.70 -14.78 3.08
N PRO A 356 -20.94 -15.83 2.71
CA PRO A 356 -19.80 -16.24 3.52
C PRO A 356 -18.73 -15.15 3.64
N PHE A 357 -18.53 -14.32 2.60
CA PHE A 357 -17.63 -13.17 2.66
C PHE A 357 -18.10 -12.15 3.70
N LEU A 358 -19.39 -11.79 3.70
CA LEU A 358 -19.95 -10.79 4.62
C LEU A 358 -19.79 -11.18 6.09
N LEU A 359 -19.89 -12.48 6.38
CA LEU A 359 -19.73 -13.02 7.73
C LEU A 359 -18.26 -13.13 8.16
N LEU A 360 -17.38 -13.53 7.25
CA LEU A 360 -15.99 -13.87 7.58
C LEU A 360 -15.01 -12.70 7.42
N TYR A 361 -15.29 -11.72 6.56
CA TYR A 361 -14.39 -10.57 6.32
C TYR A 361 -14.14 -9.71 7.58
N PRO A 362 -15.15 -9.42 8.43
CA PRO A 362 -14.91 -8.75 9.72
C PRO A 362 -13.99 -9.56 10.65
N LEU A 363 -14.04 -10.89 10.58
CA LEU A 363 -13.18 -11.76 11.40
C LEU A 363 -11.74 -11.77 10.90
N LEU A 364 -11.54 -11.80 9.57
CA LEU A 364 -10.22 -11.64 8.95
C LEU A 364 -9.56 -10.34 9.42
N THR A 365 -10.25 -9.22 9.22
CA THR A 365 -9.72 -7.89 9.56
C THR A 365 -9.51 -7.72 11.07
N PHE A 366 -10.37 -8.29 11.91
CA PHE A 366 -10.15 -8.37 13.35
C PHE A 366 -8.83 -9.08 13.69
N GLY A 367 -8.57 -10.24 13.09
CA GLY A 367 -7.32 -10.98 13.28
C GLY A 367 -6.10 -10.18 12.84
N VAL A 368 -6.14 -9.62 11.63
CA VAL A 368 -5.05 -8.80 11.06
C VAL A 368 -4.74 -7.59 11.94
N MET A 369 -5.75 -6.88 12.44
CA MET A 369 -5.54 -5.74 13.34
C MET A 369 -4.84 -6.13 14.66
N TRP A 370 -5.13 -7.32 15.21
CA TRP A 370 -4.39 -7.83 16.37
C TRP A 370 -2.95 -8.20 16.04
N VAL A 371 -2.72 -8.82 14.88
CA VAL A 371 -1.35 -9.07 14.40
C VAL A 371 -0.58 -7.77 14.28
N ALA A 372 -1.18 -6.71 13.72
CA ALA A 372 -0.57 -5.39 13.60
C ALA A 372 -0.16 -4.81 14.97
N TYR A 373 -1.05 -4.91 15.95
CA TYR A 373 -0.81 -4.47 17.32
C TYR A 373 0.36 -5.20 17.96
N PHE A 374 0.41 -6.53 17.86
CA PHE A 374 1.51 -7.32 18.43
C PHE A 374 2.83 -7.14 17.69
N LEU A 375 2.80 -6.94 16.38
CA LEU A 375 3.99 -6.61 15.59
C LEU A 375 4.61 -5.29 16.05
N ALA A 376 3.82 -4.23 16.25
CA ALA A 376 4.33 -2.95 16.72
C ALA A 376 5.05 -3.08 18.07
N ILE A 377 4.46 -3.82 19.02
CA ILE A 377 5.07 -4.09 20.34
C ILE A 377 6.32 -4.97 20.20
N GLY A 378 6.28 -5.97 19.31
CA GLY A 378 7.41 -6.86 19.06
C GLY A 378 8.61 -6.11 18.50
N PHE A 379 8.40 -5.24 17.51
CA PHE A 379 9.46 -4.43 16.91
C PHE A 379 10.09 -3.48 17.92
N ASP A 380 9.28 -2.78 18.72
CA ASP A 380 9.79 -1.90 19.78
C ASP A 380 10.69 -2.65 20.77
N ARG A 381 10.26 -3.85 21.22
CA ARG A 381 11.05 -4.70 22.12
C ARG A 381 12.35 -5.22 21.50
N LEU A 382 12.40 -5.35 20.18
CA LEU A 382 13.60 -5.72 19.44
C LEU A 382 14.50 -4.51 19.13
N GLY A 383 14.12 -3.31 19.56
CA GLY A 383 14.83 -2.06 19.26
C GLY A 383 14.67 -1.60 17.82
N LEU A 384 13.69 -2.16 17.09
CA LEU A 384 13.33 -1.73 15.75
C LEU A 384 12.26 -0.64 15.85
N ASP A 385 12.39 0.41 15.04
CA ASP A 385 11.40 1.47 14.96
C ASP A 385 10.07 0.94 14.41
N PRO A 386 8.99 0.89 15.22
CA PRO A 386 7.73 0.33 14.78
C PRO A 386 7.05 1.17 13.69
N ASP A 387 7.36 2.46 13.54
CA ASP A 387 6.82 3.29 12.46
C ASP A 387 7.33 2.82 11.08
N ASN A 388 8.56 2.30 11.05
CA ASN A 388 9.23 1.88 9.82
C ASN A 388 9.04 0.38 9.50
N ALA A 389 8.85 -0.46 10.52
CA ALA A 389 8.75 -1.91 10.35
C ALA A 389 7.32 -2.44 10.34
N THR A 390 6.41 -1.84 11.11
CA THR A 390 5.06 -2.41 11.32
C THR A 390 4.23 -2.38 10.05
N VAL A 391 4.13 -1.22 9.40
CA VAL A 391 3.26 -1.04 8.21
C VAL A 391 3.69 -1.95 7.07
N PRO A 392 4.97 -1.99 6.63
CA PRO A 392 5.36 -2.87 5.54
C PRO A 392 5.19 -4.37 5.86
N THR A 393 5.36 -4.74 7.13
CA THR A 393 5.20 -6.15 7.57
C THR A 393 3.72 -6.54 7.60
N ILE A 394 2.86 -5.71 8.18
CA ILE A 394 1.44 -6.04 8.30
C ILE A 394 0.73 -6.05 6.95
N THR A 395 1.06 -5.14 6.03
CA THR A 395 0.47 -5.15 4.69
C THR A 395 0.84 -6.43 3.95
N THR A 396 2.10 -6.84 4.00
CA THR A 396 2.57 -8.09 3.39
C THR A 396 1.93 -9.34 4.01
N LEU A 397 1.76 -9.38 5.33
CA LEU A 397 1.04 -10.48 6.00
C LEU A 397 -0.45 -10.46 5.71
N ALA A 398 -1.05 -9.26 5.64
CA ALA A 398 -2.44 -9.07 5.25
C ALA A 398 -2.68 -9.57 3.83
N ASP A 399 -1.73 -9.40 2.90
CA ASP A 399 -1.83 -9.96 1.55
C ASP A 399 -1.96 -11.48 1.60
N ILE A 400 -1.08 -12.17 2.34
CA ILE A 400 -1.13 -13.63 2.49
C ILE A 400 -2.46 -14.08 3.12
N LEU A 401 -2.85 -13.46 4.23
CA LEU A 401 -4.09 -13.81 4.94
C LEU A 401 -5.33 -13.52 4.08
N SER A 402 -5.32 -12.45 3.31
CA SER A 402 -6.39 -12.06 2.38
C SER A 402 -6.48 -12.99 1.18
N THR A 403 -5.35 -13.45 0.63
CA THR A 403 -5.34 -14.46 -0.43
C THR A 403 -5.92 -15.77 0.08
N VAL A 404 -5.46 -16.27 1.23
CA VAL A 404 -5.99 -17.50 1.85
C VAL A 404 -7.48 -17.36 2.11
N PHE A 405 -7.91 -16.24 2.70
CA PHE A 405 -9.31 -15.93 2.95
C PHE A 405 -10.13 -15.97 1.65
N THR A 406 -9.63 -15.32 0.59
CA THR A 406 -10.31 -15.28 -0.71
C THR A 406 -10.49 -16.69 -1.29
N ILE A 407 -9.45 -17.52 -1.21
CA ILE A 407 -9.49 -18.92 -1.64
C ILE A 407 -10.54 -19.70 -0.84
N VAL A 408 -10.51 -19.61 0.49
CA VAL A 408 -11.46 -20.30 1.37
C VAL A 408 -12.89 -19.90 1.05
N VAL A 409 -13.16 -18.61 0.88
CA VAL A 409 -14.52 -18.14 0.56
C VAL A 409 -14.93 -18.54 -0.86
N ALA A 410 -14.02 -18.52 -1.83
CA ALA A 410 -14.28 -18.99 -3.19
C ALA A 410 -14.68 -20.48 -3.20
N TYR A 411 -13.98 -21.32 -2.44
CA TYR A 411 -14.35 -22.74 -2.24
C TYR A 411 -15.73 -22.96 -1.61
N LEU A 412 -16.25 -22.00 -0.83
CA LEU A 412 -17.57 -22.14 -0.21
C LEU A 412 -18.72 -21.80 -1.16
N ILE A 413 -18.44 -21.18 -2.31
CA ILE A 413 -19.46 -20.67 -3.24
C ILE A 413 -19.41 -21.28 -4.64
N VAL A 414 -18.30 -21.93 -4.99
CA VAL A 414 -18.13 -22.75 -6.19
C VAL A 414 -18.34 -24.21 -5.80
#